data_AF-I7IGH6-F1
#
_entry.id   AF-I7IGH6-F1
#
_cell.length_a   1.000
_cell.length_b   1.000
_cell.length_c   1.000
_cell.angle_alpha   90.00
_cell.angle_beta   90.00
_cell.angle_gamma   90.00
#
_symmetry.space_group_name_H-M   'P 1'
#
loop_
_entity.id
_entity.type
_entity.pdbx_description
1 polymer ?
#
loop_
_entity_poly.entity_id
_entity_poly.type
_entity_poly.pdbx_seq_one_letter_code
_entity_poly.pdbx_strand_id
1 'polypeptide(L)'
;MFIDISHTFKLFNETEYEKQRRGSSIFLKMFPRLATRHIIPSAADVPSCEVKKVYPYRNSPHFTLYGINKTFTAVLTGYPPNTLPSDFKPNKGYLYGWSGTIRPDSWDKAHFSFFRDYAVVPPRKGITLEYCAHIYSPALSINQSINDALGTNYNSDKRDFGNDDNLNSIIIKGNGRNSKKIMSCCFLIHG
;
A
#
# COMPACT_ATOMS: atom_id res chain seq x y z
N MET A 1 -24.87 -5.30 15.92
CA MET A 1 -23.79 -4.54 16.58
C MET A 1 -22.59 -5.47 16.62
N PHE A 2 -21.64 -5.33 15.68
CA PHE A 2 -20.46 -6.18 15.62
C PHE A 2 -19.22 -5.30 15.71
N ILE A 3 -18.34 -5.69 16.62
CA ILE A 3 -17.14 -4.98 17.05
C ILE A 3 -16.07 -5.17 15.97
N ASP A 4 -15.49 -4.05 15.53
CA ASP A 4 -14.42 -3.95 14.55
C ASP A 4 -13.08 -4.33 15.22
N ILE A 5 -12.37 -5.31 14.67
CA ILE A 5 -11.00 -5.63 15.08
C ILE A 5 -10.08 -5.24 13.92
N SER A 6 -9.49 -4.05 14.04
CA SER A 6 -8.40 -3.62 13.18
C SER A 6 -7.16 -4.46 13.50
N HIS A 7 -6.78 -5.37 12.61
CA HIS A 7 -5.52 -6.10 12.69
C HIS A 7 -4.40 -5.33 11.99
N THR A 8 -3.48 -4.79 12.78
CA THR A 8 -2.21 -4.21 12.32
C THR A 8 -1.21 -5.34 12.09
N PHE A 9 -0.97 -5.73 10.83
CA PHE A 9 0.12 -6.65 10.49
C PHE A 9 1.40 -5.87 10.20
N LYS A 10 2.44 -6.07 11.03
CA LYS A 10 3.83 -5.72 10.74
C LYS A 10 4.51 -6.95 10.12
N LEU A 11 4.96 -6.84 8.87
CA LEU A 11 5.92 -7.78 8.29
C LEU A 11 7.19 -6.99 7.95
N PHE A 12 8.23 -7.21 8.75
CA PHE A 12 9.60 -6.77 8.50
C PHE A 12 10.37 -7.94 7.87
N ASN A 13 11.15 -7.65 6.83
CA ASN A 13 12.26 -8.51 6.41
C ASN A 13 13.54 -7.74 6.73
N GLU A 14 14.19 -8.12 7.83
CA GLU A 14 15.53 -7.68 8.22
C GLU A 14 16.56 -8.50 7.44
N THR A 15 17.30 -7.87 6.52
CA THR A 15 18.66 -8.28 6.16
C THR A 15 19.33 -7.11 5.44
N GLU A 16 20.54 -6.77 5.87
CA GLU A 16 21.46 -5.76 5.31
C GLU A 16 21.22 -4.28 5.66
N TYR A 17 21.57 -3.85 6.88
CA TYR A 17 22.10 -2.48 7.07
C TYR A 17 22.94 -2.28 8.35
N GLU A 18 23.79 -3.26 8.71
CA GLU A 18 24.75 -3.12 9.81
C GLU A 18 26.19 -3.41 9.35
N LYS A 19 26.81 -2.47 8.62
CA LYS A 19 28.26 -2.49 8.47
C LYS A 19 28.91 -1.16 8.07
N GLN A 20 28.55 -0.04 8.68
CA GLN A 20 29.41 1.14 8.61
C GLN A 20 29.09 2.19 9.67
N ARG A 21 29.84 2.17 10.78
CA ARG A 21 30.37 3.34 11.53
C ARG A 21 30.89 2.88 12.91
N ARG A 22 32.10 2.31 12.92
CA ARG A 22 33.00 2.41 14.07
C ARG A 22 34.04 3.46 13.72
N GLY A 23 34.05 4.56 14.47
CA GLY A 23 35.00 5.66 14.35
C GLY A 23 34.87 6.56 15.59
N SER A 24 35.84 6.42 16.47
CA SER A 24 36.09 7.08 17.76
C SER A 24 35.75 8.57 17.86
N SER A 25 35.33 9.04 19.04
CA SER A 25 36.27 9.60 20.04
C SER A 25 35.53 10.24 21.22
N ILE A 26 36.11 10.03 22.40
CA ILE A 26 35.76 10.54 23.73
C ILE A 26 36.39 11.93 23.85
N PHE A 27 35.67 12.99 24.26
CA PHE A 27 36.14 14.04 25.19
C PHE A 27 35.06 15.11 25.49
N LEU A 28 34.99 15.49 26.77
CA LEU A 28 34.41 16.71 27.39
C LEU A 28 32.91 16.84 27.66
N LYS A 29 32.59 16.48 28.93
CA LYS A 29 31.59 17.11 29.80
C LYS A 29 31.97 18.57 30.09
N MET A 30 30.99 19.48 30.10
CA MET A 30 30.81 20.58 31.07
C MET A 30 29.71 21.50 30.53
N PHE A 31 28.52 21.52 31.16
CA PHE A 31 27.59 22.65 31.34
C PHE A 31 26.29 22.12 31.98
N PRO A 32 25.79 22.70 33.09
CA PRO A 32 24.60 22.20 33.78
C PRO A 32 23.30 22.77 33.20
N ARG A 33 22.35 21.86 32.92
CA ARG A 33 20.89 22.01 32.94
C ARG A 33 20.30 23.38 32.55
N LEU A 34 20.14 23.61 31.26
CA LEU A 34 18.81 23.94 30.75
C LEU A 34 18.19 22.61 30.29
N ALA A 35 16.93 22.38 30.63
CA ALA A 35 16.18 21.22 30.18
C ALA A 35 16.12 21.26 28.65
N THR A 36 17.10 20.58 28.03
CA THR A 36 17.03 20.08 26.68
C THR A 36 15.70 19.36 26.64
N ARG A 37 14.73 19.90 25.89
CA ARG A 37 13.67 19.05 25.35
C ARG A 37 14.44 17.87 24.77
N HIS A 38 14.23 16.69 25.34
CA HIS A 38 14.54 15.48 24.63
C HIS A 38 13.70 15.58 23.36
N ILE A 39 14.29 16.13 22.31
CA ILE A 39 14.05 15.63 20.97
C ILE A 39 14.63 14.23 21.07
N ILE A 40 13.82 13.32 21.61
CA ILE A 40 13.92 11.93 21.24
C ILE A 40 13.95 12.01 19.71
N PRO A 41 15.02 11.56 19.05
CA PRO A 41 14.90 11.30 17.64
C PRO A 41 13.76 10.27 17.57
N SER A 42 12.54 10.71 17.24
CA SER A 42 11.43 9.78 16.97
C SER A 42 12.01 8.79 15.99
N ALA A 43 11.97 7.50 16.35
CA ALA A 43 12.44 6.43 15.50
C ALA A 43 11.99 6.75 14.08
N ALA A 44 12.95 7.03 13.18
CA ALA A 44 12.71 7.51 11.83
C ALA A 44 11.40 6.93 11.28
N ASP A 45 10.38 7.77 11.14
CA ASP A 45 8.97 7.36 11.14
C ASP A 45 8.73 6.24 10.13
N VAL A 46 8.62 5.01 10.64
CA VAL A 46 8.31 3.85 9.81
C VAL A 46 6.93 4.11 9.21
N PRO A 47 6.79 4.15 7.87
CA PRO A 47 5.51 4.43 7.26
C PRO A 47 4.43 3.48 7.79
N SER A 48 3.29 4.04 8.19
CA SER A 48 2.16 3.26 8.69
C SER A 48 0.88 3.60 7.93
N CYS A 49 -0.09 2.70 8.00
CA CYS A 49 -1.33 2.82 7.27
C CYS A 49 -2.53 2.39 8.11
N GLU A 50 -3.63 3.10 7.95
CA GLU A 50 -4.94 2.81 8.50
C GLU A 50 -5.96 2.72 7.36
N VAL A 51 -6.82 1.69 7.38
CA VAL A 51 -7.88 1.49 6.38
C VAL A 51 -9.24 1.55 7.04
N LYS A 52 -10.04 2.54 6.64
CA LYS A 52 -11.44 2.65 7.02
C LYS A 52 -12.32 2.07 5.91
N LYS A 53 -12.84 0.87 6.16
CA LYS A 53 -13.77 0.17 5.26
C LYS A 53 -15.13 0.89 5.25
N VAL A 54 -15.77 0.95 4.08
CA VAL A 54 -17.10 1.55 3.91
C VAL A 54 -18.08 0.49 3.42
N TYR A 55 -19.16 0.25 4.17
CA TYR A 55 -20.25 -0.61 3.74
C TYR A 55 -21.35 0.22 3.05
N PRO A 56 -21.96 -0.25 1.95
CA PRO A 56 -21.61 -1.46 1.20
C PRO A 56 -20.29 -1.29 0.44
N TYR A 57 -19.50 -2.37 0.33
CA TYR A 57 -18.13 -2.41 -0.25
C TYR A 57 -18.05 -2.10 -1.76
N ARG A 58 -19.11 -1.51 -2.33
CA ARG A 58 -19.09 -0.90 -3.68
C ARG A 58 -18.32 0.41 -3.71
N ASN A 59 -18.17 1.06 -2.54
CA ASN A 59 -17.42 2.28 -2.39
C ASN A 59 -15.99 1.97 -1.97
N SER A 60 -15.02 2.69 -2.55
CA SER A 60 -13.63 2.53 -2.19
C SER A 60 -13.40 2.85 -0.70
N PRO A 61 -12.61 2.05 0.03
CA PRO A 61 -12.24 2.38 1.40
C PRO A 61 -11.41 3.67 1.47
N HIS A 62 -11.39 4.27 2.65
CA HIS A 62 -10.55 5.42 2.92
C HIS A 62 -9.25 4.96 3.57
N PHE A 63 -8.12 5.30 2.94
CA PHE A 63 -6.79 5.02 3.45
C PHE A 63 -6.21 6.28 4.07
N THR A 64 -5.54 6.11 5.20
CA THR A 64 -4.71 7.13 5.83
C THR A 64 -3.30 6.58 5.97
N LEU A 65 -2.33 7.25 5.34
CA LEU A 65 -0.90 6.95 5.50
C LEU A 65 -0.25 7.99 6.40
N TYR A 66 0.72 7.55 7.18
CA TYR A 66 1.55 8.39 8.05
C TYR A 66 3.01 8.15 7.72
N GLY A 67 3.85 9.19 7.81
CA GLY A 67 5.29 9.10 7.56
C GLY A 67 5.63 9.05 6.06
N ILE A 68 4.77 9.60 5.19
CA ILE A 68 5.03 9.68 3.74
C ILE A 68 5.18 11.15 3.35
N ASN A 69 6.35 11.53 2.84
CA ASN A 69 6.68 12.93 2.48
C ASN A 69 6.86 13.16 0.97
N LYS A 70 6.71 12.12 0.15
CA LYS A 70 6.86 12.18 -1.31
C LYS A 70 5.54 11.87 -2.00
N THR A 71 5.38 12.41 -3.20
CA THR A 71 4.24 12.06 -4.06
C THR A 71 4.27 10.58 -4.42
N PHE A 72 3.13 9.94 -4.37
CA PHE A 72 3.02 8.50 -4.61
C PHE A 72 1.78 8.16 -5.44
N THR A 73 1.73 6.92 -5.89
CA THR A 73 0.52 6.31 -6.46
C THR A 73 0.24 5.02 -5.68
N ALA A 74 -1.02 4.79 -5.36
CA ALA A 74 -1.50 3.54 -4.78
C ALA A 74 -2.16 2.68 -5.86
N VAL A 75 -1.89 1.38 -5.80
CA VAL A 75 -2.45 0.35 -6.68
C VAL A 75 -3.15 -0.68 -5.82
N LEU A 76 -4.45 -0.89 -6.04
CA LEU A 76 -5.22 -1.89 -5.29
C LEU A 76 -5.16 -3.23 -6.00
N THR A 77 -4.70 -4.26 -5.30
CA THR A 77 -4.62 -5.62 -5.81
C THR A 77 -5.31 -6.59 -4.86
N GLY A 78 -5.55 -7.80 -5.34
CA GLY A 78 -6.05 -8.89 -4.52
C GLY A 78 -5.91 -10.23 -5.22
N TYR A 79 -5.94 -11.29 -4.41
CA TYR A 79 -5.77 -12.67 -4.85
C TYR A 79 -7.07 -13.43 -4.59
N PRO A 80 -7.95 -13.56 -5.60
CA PRO A 80 -9.18 -14.34 -5.45
C PRO A 80 -8.85 -15.78 -5.04
N PRO A 81 -9.52 -16.33 -4.01
CA PRO A 81 -9.35 -17.73 -3.64
C PRO A 81 -9.93 -18.65 -4.72
N ASN A 82 -9.42 -19.88 -4.78
CA ASN A 82 -9.83 -20.90 -5.75
C ASN A 82 -11.30 -21.34 -5.61
N THR A 83 -12.00 -20.86 -4.56
CA THR A 83 -13.42 -21.11 -4.29
C THR A 83 -14.36 -20.13 -5.00
N LEU A 84 -13.83 -19.08 -5.62
CA LEU A 84 -14.61 -18.18 -6.48
C LEU A 84 -14.93 -18.85 -7.84
N PRO A 85 -15.97 -18.37 -8.57
CA PRO A 85 -16.37 -18.94 -9.86
C PRO A 85 -15.25 -19.03 -10.89
N SER A 86 -15.46 -19.84 -11.93
CA SER A 86 -14.54 -20.12 -13.05
C SER A 86 -13.97 -18.90 -13.77
N ASP A 87 -14.56 -17.72 -13.58
CA ASP A 87 -14.14 -16.50 -14.24
C ASP A 87 -12.82 -15.93 -13.67
N PHE A 88 -12.36 -16.44 -12.52
CA PHE A 88 -11.04 -16.11 -11.99
C PHE A 88 -10.06 -17.24 -12.25
N LYS A 89 -8.85 -16.86 -12.66
CA LYS A 89 -7.73 -17.78 -12.70
C LYS A 89 -7.24 -18.00 -11.27
N PRO A 90 -7.14 -19.27 -10.82
CA PRO A 90 -6.73 -19.59 -9.47
C PRO A 90 -5.28 -19.11 -9.22
N ASN A 91 -5.03 -18.60 -8.01
CA ASN A 91 -3.74 -18.10 -7.56
C ASN A 91 -3.11 -17.01 -8.46
N LYS A 92 -3.95 -16.20 -9.12
CA LYS A 92 -3.50 -15.06 -9.92
C LYS A 92 -3.90 -13.75 -9.24
N GLY A 93 -3.03 -12.75 -9.33
CA GLY A 93 -3.30 -11.42 -8.81
C GLY A 93 -4.06 -10.56 -9.80
N TYR A 94 -5.02 -9.79 -9.29
CA TYR A 94 -5.88 -8.91 -10.09
C TYR A 94 -5.79 -7.45 -9.64
N LEU A 95 -5.82 -6.52 -10.60
CA LEU A 95 -5.91 -5.07 -10.37
C LEU A 95 -7.36 -4.68 -10.08
N TYR A 96 -7.60 -4.07 -8.92
CA TYR A 96 -8.94 -3.68 -8.46
C TYR A 96 -9.14 -2.17 -8.28
N GLY A 97 -8.10 -1.36 -8.53
CA GLY A 97 -8.21 0.09 -8.45
C GLY A 97 -6.90 0.83 -8.57
N TRP A 98 -6.99 2.09 -8.96
CA TRP A 98 -5.86 3.00 -9.12
C TRP A 98 -6.15 4.36 -8.48
N SER A 99 -5.24 4.89 -7.66
CA SER A 99 -5.50 6.17 -6.98
C SER A 99 -5.18 7.40 -7.83
N GLY A 100 -4.29 7.26 -8.82
CA GLY A 100 -3.59 8.39 -9.42
C GLY A 100 -2.52 8.97 -8.49
N THR A 101 -1.99 10.14 -8.84
CA THR A 101 -0.95 10.82 -8.05
C THR A 101 -1.55 11.46 -6.80
N ILE A 102 -1.04 11.05 -5.64
CA ILE A 102 -1.40 11.61 -4.33
C ILE A 102 -0.22 12.42 -3.81
N ARG A 103 -0.54 13.58 -3.22
CA ARG A 103 0.41 14.42 -2.49
C ARG A 103 0.09 14.35 -1.00
N PRO A 104 1.06 13.97 -0.15
CA PRO A 104 0.91 14.12 1.29
C PRO A 104 0.72 15.59 1.69
N ASP A 105 0.13 15.80 2.87
CA ASP A 105 0.02 17.10 3.51
C ASP A 105 1.33 17.54 4.18
N SER A 106 1.31 18.70 4.85
CA SER A 106 2.47 19.27 5.53
C SER A 106 2.92 18.49 6.79
N TRP A 107 2.16 17.51 7.24
CA TRP A 107 2.45 16.68 8.42
C TRP A 107 2.81 15.24 8.03
N ASP A 108 3.29 15.02 6.80
CA ASP A 108 3.65 13.72 6.25
C ASP A 108 2.49 12.69 6.31
N LYS A 109 1.26 13.21 6.25
CA LYS A 109 0.04 12.41 6.27
C LYS A 109 -0.63 12.47 4.89
N ALA A 110 -1.18 11.37 4.44
CA ALA A 110 -1.90 11.32 3.18
C ALA A 110 -3.23 10.58 3.33
N HIS A 111 -4.28 11.15 2.76
CA HIS A 111 -5.61 10.55 2.69
C HIS A 111 -5.96 10.25 1.25
N PHE A 112 -6.44 9.05 0.97
CA PHE A 112 -6.87 8.71 -0.38
C PHE A 112 -7.91 7.60 -0.42
N SER A 113 -8.56 7.49 -1.58
CA SER A 113 -9.41 6.39 -2.00
C SER A 113 -9.12 6.08 -3.46
N PHE A 114 -9.53 4.92 -3.92
CA PHE A 114 -9.41 4.51 -5.33
C PHE A 114 -10.59 5.07 -6.12
N PHE A 115 -10.44 6.29 -6.64
CA PHE A 115 -11.49 6.91 -7.47
C PHE A 115 -11.46 6.41 -8.91
N ARG A 116 -10.29 5.97 -9.40
CA ARG A 116 -10.19 5.36 -10.73
C ARG A 116 -10.37 3.87 -10.58
N ASP A 117 -11.47 3.40 -11.14
CA ASP A 117 -11.67 1.99 -11.45
C ASP A 117 -11.66 1.06 -10.23
N TYR A 118 -12.22 1.53 -9.10
CA TYR A 118 -12.46 0.68 -7.96
C TYR A 118 -13.57 -0.33 -8.29
N ALA A 119 -13.17 -1.59 -8.45
CA ALA A 119 -14.07 -2.67 -8.82
C ALA A 119 -13.66 -3.94 -8.06
N VAL A 120 -14.08 -4.07 -6.80
CA VAL A 120 -13.81 -5.28 -6.01
C VAL A 120 -14.85 -6.37 -6.25
N VAL A 121 -14.49 -7.60 -5.89
CA VAL A 121 -15.41 -8.74 -5.96
C VAL A 121 -16.53 -8.53 -4.91
N PRO A 122 -17.81 -8.66 -5.29
CA PRO A 122 -18.90 -8.58 -4.34
C PRO A 122 -18.75 -9.63 -3.23
N PRO A 123 -18.93 -9.26 -1.94
CA PRO A 123 -18.85 -10.20 -0.83
C PRO A 123 -19.84 -11.35 -0.99
N ARG A 124 -19.42 -12.56 -0.63
CA ARG A 124 -20.23 -13.78 -0.64
C ARG A 124 -20.16 -14.46 0.71
N LYS A 125 -21.30 -14.97 1.18
CA LYS A 125 -21.42 -15.63 2.48
C LYS A 125 -20.34 -16.68 2.70
N GLY A 126 -19.56 -16.52 3.76
CA GLY A 126 -18.52 -17.48 4.15
C GLY A 126 -17.22 -17.38 3.34
N ILE A 127 -17.08 -16.37 2.49
CA ILE A 127 -15.83 -16.07 1.77
C ILE A 127 -15.22 -14.80 2.34
N THR A 128 -13.94 -14.86 2.68
CA THR A 128 -13.14 -13.70 3.04
C THR A 128 -12.14 -13.41 1.92
N LEU A 129 -12.07 -12.16 1.50
CA LEU A 129 -11.17 -11.70 0.44
C LEU A 129 -10.18 -10.69 1.01
N GLU A 130 -8.91 -10.88 0.68
CA GLU A 130 -7.83 -9.96 1.03
C GLU A 130 -7.52 -9.05 -0.16
N TYR A 131 -7.40 -7.76 0.14
CA TYR A 131 -6.98 -6.74 -0.80
C TYR A 131 -5.83 -5.94 -0.20
N CYS A 132 -4.86 -5.58 -1.03
CA CYS A 132 -3.70 -4.78 -0.63
C CYS A 132 -3.56 -3.54 -1.51
N ALA A 133 -3.46 -2.38 -0.88
CA ALA A 133 -3.02 -1.14 -1.53
C ALA A 133 -1.49 -1.10 -1.51
N HIS A 134 -0.86 -1.31 -2.65
CA HIS A 134 0.59 -1.16 -2.82
C HIS A 134 0.93 0.29 -3.16
N ILE A 135 1.82 0.89 -2.38
CA ILE A 135 2.19 2.30 -2.49
C ILE A 135 3.53 2.41 -3.19
N TYR A 136 3.58 3.15 -4.29
CA TYR A 136 4.77 3.35 -5.13
C TYR A 136 5.20 4.82 -5.15
N SER A 137 6.49 5.07 -4.94
CA SER A 137 7.09 6.41 -4.96
C SER A 137 8.41 6.40 -5.74
N PRO A 138 8.67 7.37 -6.65
CA PRO A 138 7.80 8.49 -7.03
C PRO A 138 6.49 8.03 -7.70
N ALA A 139 5.50 8.93 -7.77
CA ALA A 139 4.20 8.60 -8.35
C ALA A 139 4.32 8.03 -9.77
N LEU A 140 3.58 6.94 -9.98
CA LEU A 140 3.49 6.20 -11.24
C LEU A 140 2.65 6.99 -12.25
N SER A 141 3.08 6.97 -13.50
CA SER A 141 2.26 7.32 -14.67
C SER A 141 1.43 6.10 -15.08
N ILE A 142 0.33 6.35 -15.79
CA ILE A 142 -0.50 5.28 -16.33
C ILE A 142 0.06 4.90 -17.70
N ASN A 143 0.38 3.61 -17.89
CA ASN A 143 0.80 3.04 -19.16
C ASN A 143 -0.38 2.35 -19.88
N GLN A 144 -0.16 1.90 -21.12
CA GLN A 144 -1.23 1.28 -21.92
C GLN A 144 -1.80 0.02 -21.27
N SER A 145 -0.96 -0.87 -20.72
CA SER A 145 -1.43 -2.10 -20.05
C SER A 145 -2.32 -1.79 -18.84
N ILE A 146 -2.00 -0.76 -18.07
CA ILE A 146 -2.85 -0.29 -16.97
C ILE A 146 -4.14 0.30 -17.55
N ASN A 147 -4.08 1.17 -18.57
CA ASN A 147 -5.28 1.71 -19.22
C ASN A 147 -6.22 0.62 -19.74
N ASP A 148 -5.68 -0.46 -20.31
CA ASP A 148 -6.46 -1.58 -20.84
C ASP A 148 -7.17 -2.38 -19.72
N ALA A 149 -6.58 -2.42 -18.54
CA ALA A 149 -7.17 -3.03 -17.34
C ALA A 149 -8.27 -2.15 -16.73
N LEU A 150 -8.03 -0.84 -16.69
CA LEU A 150 -8.97 0.13 -16.12
C LEU A 150 -10.28 0.20 -16.93
N GLY A 151 -11.42 0.26 -16.25
CA GLY A 151 -12.75 0.36 -16.85
C GLY A 151 -13.39 -0.99 -17.21
N THR A 152 -12.71 -2.11 -16.92
CA THR A 152 -13.25 -3.45 -17.17
C THR A 152 -13.94 -4.03 -15.93
N ASN A 153 -14.67 -5.14 -16.04
CA ASN A 153 -15.23 -5.79 -14.84
C ASN A 153 -14.14 -6.39 -13.94
N TYR A 154 -14.43 -6.57 -12.65
CA TYR A 154 -13.48 -7.05 -11.64
C TYR A 154 -12.84 -8.42 -11.95
N ASN A 155 -13.50 -9.26 -12.78
CA ASN A 155 -13.06 -10.60 -13.21
C ASN A 155 -12.46 -10.61 -14.63
N SER A 156 -12.23 -9.46 -15.23
CA SER A 156 -11.65 -9.36 -16.58
C SER A 156 -10.23 -9.90 -16.63
N ASP A 157 -9.91 -10.66 -17.68
CA ASP A 157 -8.55 -11.09 -17.99
C ASP A 157 -7.57 -9.91 -18.14
N LYS A 158 -8.05 -8.72 -18.51
CA LYS A 158 -7.18 -7.54 -18.62
C LYS A 158 -6.69 -7.03 -17.26
N ARG A 159 -7.36 -7.40 -16.16
CA ARG A 159 -6.94 -7.07 -14.80
C ARG A 159 -5.97 -8.08 -14.20
N ASP A 160 -5.86 -9.27 -14.81
CA ASP A 160 -4.95 -10.32 -14.39
C ASP A 160 -3.51 -9.91 -14.65
N PHE A 161 -2.75 -9.71 -13.58
CA PHE A 161 -1.31 -9.47 -13.65
C PHE A 161 -0.52 -10.73 -13.28
N GLY A 162 -1.16 -11.85 -12.99
CA GLY A 162 -0.51 -13.09 -12.65
C GLY A 162 0.10 -13.12 -11.25
N ASN A 163 1.30 -12.60 -11.08
CA ASN A 163 2.03 -12.62 -9.81
C ASN A 163 2.72 -11.27 -9.53
N ASP A 164 3.22 -11.10 -8.30
CA ASP A 164 3.88 -9.87 -7.86
C ASP A 164 5.07 -9.45 -8.74
N ASP A 165 5.82 -10.40 -9.29
CA ASP A 165 6.95 -10.10 -10.20
C ASP A 165 6.45 -9.47 -11.50
N ASN A 166 5.39 -10.03 -12.07
CA ASN A 166 4.79 -9.50 -13.27
C ASN A 166 4.08 -8.16 -12.99
N LEU A 167 3.42 -8.00 -11.84
CA LEU A 167 2.88 -6.72 -11.37
C LEU A 167 3.97 -5.65 -11.33
N ASN A 168 5.10 -5.95 -10.68
CA ASN A 168 6.24 -5.05 -10.62
C ASN A 168 6.78 -4.77 -12.02
N SER A 169 6.82 -5.75 -12.92
CA SER A 169 7.25 -5.53 -14.29
C SER A 169 6.31 -4.60 -15.06
N ILE A 170 4.99 -4.77 -14.94
CA ILE A 170 3.95 -3.93 -15.57
C ILE A 170 4.05 -2.51 -15.01
N ILE A 171 4.23 -2.38 -13.70
CA ILE A 171 4.28 -1.09 -13.01
C ILE A 171 5.58 -0.34 -13.27
N ILE A 172 6.74 -1.03 -13.21
CA ILE A 172 8.07 -0.41 -13.25
C ILE A 172 8.55 -0.22 -14.69
N LYS A 173 8.46 -1.27 -15.55
CA LYS A 173 8.95 -1.17 -16.94
C LYS A 173 8.14 -0.18 -17.75
N GLY A 174 6.84 -0.06 -17.48
CA GLY A 174 5.98 0.88 -18.19
C GLY A 174 6.08 2.33 -17.72
N ASN A 175 6.87 2.65 -16.68
CA ASN A 175 6.82 3.97 -16.06
C ASN A 175 8.04 4.88 -16.24
N GLY A 176 9.16 4.39 -16.76
CA GLY A 176 10.37 5.17 -17.07
C GLY A 176 11.00 5.93 -15.88
N ARG A 177 10.34 5.94 -14.73
CA ARG A 177 10.74 6.51 -13.46
C ARG A 177 11.13 5.36 -12.57
N ASN A 178 12.25 5.49 -11.87
CA ASN A 178 12.75 4.54 -10.86
C ASN A 178 11.84 4.48 -9.62
N SER A 179 10.54 4.32 -9.82
CA SER A 179 9.55 4.15 -8.77
C SER A 179 9.69 2.78 -8.16
N LYS A 180 9.55 2.74 -6.84
CA LYS A 180 9.64 1.51 -6.05
C LYS A 180 8.45 1.43 -5.10
N LYS A 181 8.04 0.20 -4.80
CA LYS A 181 7.09 -0.06 -3.72
C LYS A 181 7.74 0.36 -2.40
N ILE A 182 7.08 1.24 -1.66
CA ILE A 182 7.57 1.74 -0.36
C ILE A 182 6.81 1.11 0.81
N MET A 183 5.56 0.74 0.62
CA MET A 183 4.76 0.01 1.60
C MET A 183 3.55 -0.67 0.95
N SER A 184 2.91 -1.56 1.71
CA SER A 184 1.61 -2.14 1.35
C SER A 184 0.65 -1.99 2.53
N CYS A 185 -0.62 -1.79 2.23
CA CYS A 185 -1.66 -1.68 3.25
C CYS A 185 -2.84 -2.58 2.89
N CYS A 186 -3.06 -3.62 3.68
CA CYS A 186 -4.02 -4.66 3.36
C CYS A 186 -5.25 -4.61 4.26
N PHE A 187 -6.38 -5.07 3.73
CA PHE A 187 -7.64 -5.16 4.46
C PHE A 187 -8.44 -6.36 3.97
N LEU A 188 -9.32 -6.84 4.85
CA LEU A 188 -10.22 -7.95 4.57
C LEU A 188 -11.64 -7.46 4.32
N ILE A 189 -12.29 -8.05 3.32
CA ILE A 189 -13.74 -7.96 3.10
C ILE A 189 -14.34 -9.33 3.44
N HIS A 190 -15.37 -9.33 4.28
CA HIS A 190 -16.12 -10.52 4.67
C HIS A 190 -17.53 -10.47 4.05
N GLY A 191 -18.03 -11.61 3.58
CA GLY A 191 -19.38 -11.76 3.06
C GLY A 191 -20.27 -12.67 3.89
#